data_AF-A0AAJ5VR66-F1
#
_entry.id   AF-A0AAJ5VR66-F1
#
_cell.length_a   1.000
_cell.length_b   1.000
_cell.length_c   1.000
_cell.angle_alpha   90.00
_cell.angle_beta   90.00
_cell.angle_gamma   90.00
#
_symmetry.space_group_name_H-M   'P 1'
#
loop_
_entity.id
_entity.type
_entity.pdbx_description
1 polymer ?
#
loop_
_entity_poly.entity_id
_entity_poly.type
_entity_poly.pdbx_seq_one_letter_code
_entity_poly.pdbx_strand_id
1 'polypeptide(L)'
;MTQPDPIVIGLGCSSAATVPEIVMLIRACLAEAGLQPSPIAAIATHIRKRDSLALAQAASAFDLPLLFLTDDELADRPGTCEAVAAAAGPLRLGKRKSRYATCAIALAAPDFDPASFGQSASPSAAMASSTLATSLAGP
;
A
#
# COMPACT_ATOMS: atom_id res chain seq x y z
N MET A 1 -2.38 -10.92 26.73
CA MET A 1 -1.26 -11.05 25.78
C MET A 1 -1.52 -10.03 24.69
N THR A 2 -0.74 -8.95 24.64
CA THR A 2 -0.91 -7.88 23.64
C THR A 2 -0.32 -8.39 22.33
N GLN A 3 -1.14 -8.48 21.27
CA GLN A 3 -0.66 -8.86 19.95
C GLN A 3 0.31 -7.78 19.44
N PRO A 4 1.45 -8.12 18.79
CA PRO A 4 2.33 -7.11 18.23
C PRO A 4 1.58 -6.26 17.19
N ASP A 5 1.81 -4.95 17.22
CA ASP A 5 1.21 -4.02 16.27
C ASP A 5 1.58 -4.43 14.82
N PRO A 6 0.60 -4.50 13.91
CA PRO A 6 0.86 -4.81 12.52
C PRO A 6 1.77 -3.76 11.88
N ILE A 7 2.52 -4.14 10.85
CA ILE A 7 3.47 -3.25 10.20
C ILE A 7 3.05 -3.02 8.74
N VAL A 8 3.14 -1.76 8.31
CA VAL A 8 2.96 -1.38 6.90
C VAL A 8 4.26 -0.81 6.36
N ILE A 9 4.65 -1.31 5.19
CA ILE A 9 5.85 -0.88 4.48
C ILE A 9 5.44 0.06 3.34
N GLY A 10 5.84 1.32 3.42
CA GLY A 10 5.69 2.27 2.31
C GLY A 10 6.86 2.14 1.34
N LEU A 11 6.57 1.96 0.05
CA LEU A 11 7.56 1.86 -1.01
C LEU A 11 7.41 2.96 -2.07
N GLY A 12 8.53 3.28 -2.69
CA GLY A 12 8.60 4.04 -3.93
C GLY A 12 9.76 3.54 -4.78
N CYS A 13 9.65 3.60 -6.09
CA CYS A 13 10.73 3.20 -6.98
C CYS A 13 10.69 3.97 -8.32
N SER A 14 11.82 4.04 -9.02
CA SER A 14 11.83 4.41 -10.44
C SER A 14 11.56 3.20 -11.33
N SER A 15 11.41 3.41 -12.64
CA SER A 15 11.30 2.33 -13.64
C SER A 15 12.56 1.49 -13.78
N ALA A 16 13.70 1.95 -13.25
CA ALA A 16 14.97 1.22 -13.28
C ALA A 16 15.17 0.29 -12.06
N ALA A 17 14.25 0.33 -11.08
CA ALA A 17 14.35 -0.53 -9.91
C ALA A 17 14.13 -1.99 -10.26
N THR A 18 14.95 -2.87 -9.69
CA THR A 18 14.84 -4.32 -9.87
C THR A 18 14.19 -4.98 -8.66
N VAL A 19 13.58 -6.15 -8.85
CA VAL A 19 13.00 -6.92 -7.74
C VAL A 19 14.03 -7.23 -6.64
N PRO A 20 15.25 -7.73 -6.95
CA PRO A 20 16.25 -7.99 -5.91
C PRO A 20 16.63 -6.74 -5.13
N GLU A 21 16.75 -5.59 -5.80
CA GLU A 21 17.05 -4.32 -5.15
C GLU A 21 15.97 -3.93 -4.13
N ILE A 22 14.69 -4.03 -4.50
CA ILE A 22 13.58 -3.70 -3.62
C ILE A 22 13.53 -4.69 -2.44
N VAL A 23 13.67 -5.98 -2.70
CA VAL A 23 13.68 -7.02 -1.66
C VAL A 23 14.83 -6.83 -0.67
N MET A 24 16.03 -6.54 -1.16
CA MET A 24 17.18 -6.25 -0.30
C MET A 24 16.96 -5.00 0.55
N LEU A 25 16.39 -3.95 -0.04
CA LEU A 25 16.08 -2.71 0.69
C LEU A 25 15.07 -2.97 1.82
N ILE A 26 14.00 -3.72 1.55
CA ILE A 26 13.00 -4.08 2.58
C ILE A 26 13.65 -4.86 3.72
N ARG A 27 14.44 -5.88 3.40
CA ARG A 27 15.14 -6.70 4.42
C ARG A 27 16.09 -5.85 5.27
N ALA A 28 16.83 -4.94 4.64
CA ALA A 28 17.72 -4.03 5.36
C ALA A 28 16.94 -3.10 6.30
N CYS A 29 15.80 -2.56 5.86
CA CYS A 29 14.95 -1.71 6.69
C CYS A 29 14.34 -2.46 7.88
N LEU A 30 13.85 -3.68 7.67
CA LEU A 30 13.32 -4.52 8.76
C LEU A 30 14.39 -4.81 9.80
N ALA A 31 15.60 -5.19 9.36
CA ALA A 31 16.73 -5.43 10.24
C ALA A 31 17.15 -4.16 11.01
N GLU A 32 17.23 -3.00 10.33
CA GLU A 32 17.58 -1.72 10.96
C GLU A 32 16.54 -1.29 12.01
N ALA A 33 15.26 -1.52 11.76
CA ALA A 33 14.18 -1.20 12.69
C ALA A 33 14.11 -2.14 13.91
N GLY A 34 14.96 -3.17 13.96
CA GLY A 34 14.96 -4.19 15.00
C GLY A 34 13.69 -5.05 14.99
N LEU A 35 13.03 -5.14 13.83
CA LEU A 35 11.78 -5.86 13.68
C LEU A 35 12.10 -7.33 13.38
N GLN A 36 11.76 -8.19 14.34
CA GLN A 36 11.66 -9.64 14.15
C GLN A 36 10.45 -9.94 13.24
N PRO A 37 10.06 -11.20 12.93
CA PRO A 37 8.88 -11.44 12.08
C PRO A 37 7.59 -11.12 12.86
N SER A 38 7.37 -9.84 13.13
CA SER A 38 6.08 -9.22 13.38
C SER A 38 5.24 -9.38 12.11
N PRO A 39 3.91 -9.46 12.23
CA PRO A 39 3.04 -9.58 11.07
C PRO A 39 3.12 -8.30 10.25
N ILE A 40 3.93 -8.33 9.18
CA ILE A 40 3.86 -7.32 8.14
C ILE A 40 2.49 -7.51 7.50
N ALA A 41 1.62 -6.51 7.63
CA ALA A 41 0.25 -6.60 7.16
C ALA A 41 0.17 -6.33 5.65
N ALA A 42 0.97 -5.39 5.15
CA ALA A 42 0.96 -5.00 3.76
C ALA A 42 2.22 -4.26 3.32
N ILE A 43 2.45 -4.28 2.01
CA ILE A 43 3.29 -3.31 1.32
C ILE A 43 2.36 -2.31 0.63
N ALA A 44 2.66 -1.02 0.73
CA ALA A 44 1.86 0.04 0.14
C ALA A 44 2.71 1.00 -0.70
N THR A 45 2.10 1.58 -1.73
CA THR A 45 2.72 2.62 -2.57
C THR A 45 1.64 3.61 -3.04
N HIS A 46 2.05 4.72 -3.63
CA HIS A 46 1.12 5.62 -4.31
C HIS A 46 0.51 4.98 -5.58
N ILE A 47 -0.77 5.26 -5.89
CA ILE A 47 -1.53 4.70 -7.02
C ILE A 47 -0.87 4.95 -8.38
N ARG A 48 -0.08 6.04 -8.51
CA ARG A 48 0.77 6.31 -9.70
C ARG A 48 1.79 5.20 -10.01
N LYS A 49 1.99 4.23 -9.10
CA LYS A 49 2.91 3.10 -9.26
C LYS A 49 2.20 1.76 -9.53
N ARG A 50 0.88 1.76 -9.79
CA ARG A 50 0.07 0.56 -10.04
C ARG A 50 0.63 -0.38 -11.10
N ASP A 51 1.23 0.14 -12.16
CA ASP A 51 1.74 -0.66 -13.28
C ASP A 51 3.21 -1.10 -13.09
N SER A 52 3.77 -0.90 -11.89
CA SER A 52 5.14 -1.31 -11.57
C SER A 52 5.21 -2.81 -11.29
N LEU A 53 5.65 -3.58 -12.29
CA LEU A 53 5.92 -5.01 -12.14
C LEU A 53 6.93 -5.30 -11.02
N ALA A 54 7.95 -4.44 -10.86
CA ALA A 54 8.97 -4.63 -9.84
C ALA A 54 8.40 -4.54 -8.41
N LEU A 55 7.44 -3.65 -8.16
CA LEU A 55 6.76 -3.56 -6.86
C LEU A 55 5.83 -4.76 -6.64
N ALA A 56 5.06 -5.16 -7.65
CA ALA A 56 4.16 -6.32 -7.57
C ALA A 56 4.94 -7.62 -7.29
N GLN A 57 6.04 -7.84 -8.00
CA GLN A 57 6.90 -9.01 -7.81
C GLN A 57 7.64 -8.98 -6.47
N ALA A 58 8.08 -7.80 -6.01
CA ALA A 58 8.66 -7.66 -4.69
C ALA A 58 7.66 -7.99 -3.58
N ALA A 59 6.41 -7.51 -3.67
CA ALA A 59 5.36 -7.84 -2.72
C ALA A 59 5.06 -9.35 -2.70
N SER A 60 4.97 -9.98 -3.87
CA SER A 60 4.84 -11.44 -3.99
C SER A 60 6.00 -12.21 -3.36
N ALA A 61 7.23 -11.69 -3.41
CA ALA A 61 8.39 -12.33 -2.77
C ALA A 61 8.33 -12.34 -1.23
N PHE A 62 7.45 -11.54 -0.62
CA PHE A 62 7.16 -11.56 0.81
C PHE A 62 5.80 -12.19 1.14
N ASP A 63 5.04 -12.65 0.13
CA ASP A 63 3.65 -13.12 0.28
C ASP A 63 2.73 -12.08 0.93
N LEU A 64 2.91 -10.80 0.53
CA LEU A 64 2.15 -9.67 1.07
C LEU A 64 1.29 -9.01 -0.01
N PRO A 65 0.13 -8.45 0.37
CA PRO A 65 -0.64 -7.61 -0.54
C PRO A 65 0.14 -6.33 -0.88
N LEU A 66 -0.01 -5.87 -2.13
CA LEU A 66 0.42 -4.55 -2.57
C LEU A 66 -0.77 -3.61 -2.64
N LEU A 67 -0.80 -2.63 -1.76
CA LEU A 67 -1.89 -1.65 -1.63
C LEU A 67 -1.50 -0.32 -2.29
N PHE A 68 -2.50 0.40 -2.81
CA PHE A 68 -2.30 1.61 -3.58
C PHE A 68 -3.08 2.78 -2.98
N LEU A 69 -2.36 3.84 -2.58
CA LEU A 69 -2.99 5.01 -2.00
C LEU A 69 -3.15 6.14 -3.01
N THR A 70 -4.30 6.81 -3.00
CA THR A 70 -4.57 8.02 -3.78
C THR A 70 -4.01 9.27 -3.10
N ASP A 71 -3.98 10.40 -3.82
CA ASP A 71 -3.59 11.67 -3.21
C ASP A 71 -4.59 12.09 -2.09
N ASP A 72 -5.89 11.75 -2.22
CA ASP A 72 -6.91 12.00 -1.18
C ASP A 72 -6.61 11.24 0.12
N GLU A 73 -6.22 9.97 0.02
CA GLU A 73 -5.87 9.13 1.17
C GLU A 73 -4.58 9.58 1.87
N LEU A 74 -3.74 10.34 1.17
CA LEU A 74 -2.53 10.93 1.73
C LEU A 74 -2.76 12.31 2.35
N ALA A 75 -3.97 12.87 2.32
CA ALA A 75 -4.33 14.15 2.91
C ALA A 75 -3.35 15.28 2.54
N ASP A 76 -3.18 15.51 1.23
CA ASP A 76 -2.26 16.49 0.62
C ASP A 76 -0.77 16.28 0.92
N ARG A 77 -0.40 15.18 1.60
CA ARG A 77 1.00 14.79 1.75
C ARG A 77 1.54 14.35 0.40
N PRO A 78 2.80 14.70 0.06
CA PRO A 78 3.37 14.26 -1.20
C PRO A 78 3.41 12.72 -1.25
N GLY A 79 3.06 12.14 -2.40
CA GLY A 79 3.05 10.69 -2.69
C GLY A 79 4.42 10.00 -2.61
N THR A 80 5.02 10.07 -1.43
CA THR A 80 6.32 9.53 -1.04
C THR A 80 6.12 8.27 -0.22
N CYS A 81 7.15 7.43 -0.15
CA CYS A 81 7.08 6.21 0.66
C CYS A 81 6.80 6.49 2.15
N GLU A 82 7.27 7.62 2.70
CA GLU A 82 7.01 8.00 4.09
C GLU A 82 5.56 8.42 4.31
N ALA A 83 4.97 9.21 3.39
CA ALA A 83 3.57 9.57 3.50
C ALA A 83 2.67 8.33 3.42
N VAL A 84 2.97 7.42 2.50
CA VAL A 84 2.25 6.16 2.36
C VAL A 84 2.35 5.28 3.61
N ALA A 85 3.55 5.09 4.16
CA ALA A 85 3.70 4.35 5.41
C ALA A 85 2.95 5.05 6.56
N ALA A 86 3.12 6.37 6.68
CA ALA A 86 2.53 7.16 7.75
C ALA A 86 0.98 7.20 7.72
N ALA A 87 0.35 6.90 6.58
CA ALA A 87 -1.10 6.77 6.50
C ALA A 87 -1.63 5.59 7.33
N ALA A 88 -0.80 4.58 7.64
CA ALA A 88 -1.17 3.47 8.50
C ALA A 88 -0.97 3.76 10.01
N GLY A 89 -0.09 4.70 10.36
CA GLY A 89 0.25 5.03 11.74
C GLY A 89 1.64 5.65 11.89
N PRO A 90 2.19 5.78 13.12
CA PRO A 90 3.48 6.42 13.36
C PRO A 90 4.64 5.67 12.68
N LEU A 91 5.57 6.44 12.10
CA LEU A 91 6.78 5.88 11.47
C LEU A 91 7.67 5.23 12.52
N ARG A 92 7.93 3.94 12.34
CA ARG A 92 8.98 3.19 13.05
C ARG A 92 10.36 3.47 12.47
N LEU A 93 10.42 3.60 11.15
CA LEU A 93 11.63 3.91 10.39
C LEU A 93 11.30 4.90 9.27
N GLY A 94 11.97 6.05 9.29
CA GLY A 94 11.94 7.00 8.18
C GLY A 94 12.56 6.42 6.90
N LYS A 95 12.50 7.17 5.80
CA LYS A 95 12.94 6.70 4.48
C LYS A 95 14.38 6.20 4.50
N ARG A 96 14.59 5.02 3.92
CA ARG A 96 15.87 4.54 3.40
C ARG A 96 15.79 4.44 1.89
N LYS A 97 16.94 4.54 1.24
CA LYS A 97 17.04 4.66 -0.21
C LYS A 97 18.12 3.71 -0.72
N SER A 98 17.79 2.93 -1.74
CA SER A 98 18.75 2.25 -2.62
C SER A 98 19.01 3.12 -3.86
N ARG A 99 19.60 2.56 -4.92
CA ARG A 99 19.87 3.33 -6.14
C ARG A 99 18.57 3.82 -6.81
N TYR A 100 17.54 2.99 -6.83
CA TYR A 100 16.30 3.21 -7.57
C TYR A 100 15.02 2.98 -6.75
N ALA A 101 15.13 2.59 -5.48
CA ALA A 101 13.99 2.38 -4.59
C ALA A 101 14.13 3.12 -3.25
N THR A 102 12.99 3.34 -2.61
CA THR A 102 12.87 3.96 -1.28
C THR A 102 11.88 3.16 -0.44
N CYS A 103 12.18 3.01 0.85
CA CYS A 103 11.39 2.22 1.80
C CYS A 103 11.23 2.99 3.11
N ALA A 104 10.04 2.97 3.70
CA ALA A 104 9.74 3.48 5.03
C ALA A 104 8.83 2.48 5.76
N ILE A 105 8.84 2.50 7.09
CA ILE A 105 8.08 1.54 7.91
C ILE A 105 7.24 2.28 8.94
N ALA A 106 5.96 1.94 9.05
CA ALA A 106 5.06 2.41 10.10
C ALA A 106 4.53 1.26 10.96
N LEU A 107 4.24 1.58 12.22
CA LEU A 107 3.42 0.72 13.08
C LEU A 107 1.96 1.11 12.81
N ALA A 108 1.17 0.12 12.40
CA ALA A 108 -0.25 0.31 12.21
C ALA A 108 -1.01 0.07 13.52
N ALA A 109 -2.23 0.61 13.61
CA ALA A 109 -3.07 0.40 14.78
C ALA A 109 -3.36 -1.11 15.00
N PRO A 110 -3.61 -1.56 16.24
CA PRO A 110 -3.87 -2.98 16.52
C PRO A 110 -5.05 -3.57 15.74
N ASP A 111 -6.01 -2.73 15.35
CA ASP A 111 -7.21 -3.04 14.56
C ASP A 111 -7.07 -2.73 13.07
N PHE A 112 -5.83 -2.50 12.59
CA PHE A 112 -5.56 -2.24 11.19
C PHE A 112 -6.07 -3.38 10.29
N ASP A 113 -6.98 -3.04 9.38
CA ASP A 113 -7.46 -3.94 8.35
C ASP A 113 -6.82 -3.58 7.00
N PRO A 114 -5.92 -4.43 6.45
CA PRO A 114 -5.30 -4.18 5.15
C PRO A 114 -6.34 -4.16 4.02
N ALA A 115 -7.51 -4.80 4.19
CA ALA A 115 -8.56 -4.74 3.19
C ALA A 115 -9.13 -3.32 3.07
N SER A 116 -9.17 -2.52 4.14
CA SER A 116 -9.70 -1.15 4.13
C SER A 116 -8.69 -0.07 3.68
N PHE A 117 -7.41 -0.43 3.53
CA PHE A 117 -6.31 0.51 3.29
C PHE A 117 -5.99 0.65 1.79
N GLY A 118 -6.08 1.87 1.24
CA GLY A 118 -5.90 2.10 -0.21
C GLY A 118 -7.16 1.76 -1.03
N GLN A 119 -8.35 1.93 -0.44
CA GLN A 119 -9.64 1.60 -1.03
C GLN A 119 -10.35 2.78 -1.69
N SER A 120 -9.69 3.93 -1.88
CA SER A 120 -10.24 5.05 -2.67
C SER A 120 -10.24 4.75 -4.18
N ALA A 121 -10.87 3.64 -4.53
CA ALA A 121 -11.50 3.35 -5.79
C ALA A 121 -12.73 2.46 -5.52
N SER A 122 -13.76 3.05 -4.92
CA SER A 122 -15.13 2.74 -5.28
C SER A 122 -15.92 4.04 -5.32
N PRO A 123 -16.47 4.50 -6.47
CA PRO A 123 -17.72 5.20 -6.36
C PRO A 123 -18.67 4.23 -5.64
N SER A 124 -19.38 4.70 -4.63
CA SER A 124 -20.54 3.99 -4.11
C SER A 124 -21.30 3.34 -5.27
N ALA A 125 -21.58 2.04 -5.17
CA ALA A 125 -22.61 1.34 -5.91
C ALA A 125 -22.68 1.67 -7.43
N ALA A 126 -22.01 0.85 -8.24
CA ALA A 126 -22.48 0.61 -9.59
C ALA A 126 -24.00 0.31 -9.53
N MET A 127 -24.81 1.25 -10.01
CA MET A 127 -26.03 1.02 -10.79
C MET A 127 -26.62 -0.39 -10.61
N ALA A 128 -27.22 -0.65 -9.45
CA ALA A 128 -27.99 -1.85 -9.16
C ALA A 128 -29.43 -1.45 -8.79
N SER A 129 -30.15 -0.90 -9.76
CA SER A 129 -31.59 -1.10 -9.91
C SER A 129 -31.98 -0.84 -11.37
N SER A 130 -31.69 -1.88 -12.15
CA SER A 130 -32.46 -2.38 -13.30
C SER A 130 -33.29 -1.38 -14.11
N THR A 131 -32.77 -1.07 -15.29
CA THR A 131 -33.56 -0.85 -16.50
C THR A 131 -34.29 -2.15 -16.88
N LEU A 132 -35.62 -2.15 -16.82
CA LEU A 132 -36.55 -3.06 -17.53
C LEU A 132 -37.83 -2.24 -17.74
N ALA A 133 -37.98 -1.45 -18.81
CA ALA A 133 -38.20 -1.80 -20.21
C ALA A 133 -39.48 -2.62 -20.48
N THR A 134 -40.61 -1.93 -20.69
CA THR A 134 -41.67 -2.28 -21.68
C THR A 134 -42.53 -1.01 -21.87
N SER A 135 -42.30 -0.17 -22.89
CA SER A 135 -42.75 -0.23 -24.28
C SER A 135 -44.27 -0.11 -24.50
N LEU A 136 -44.61 0.84 -25.40
CA LEU A 136 -45.74 0.91 -26.35
C LEU A 136 -47.11 1.51 -25.95
N ALA A 137 -47.33 2.69 -26.52
CA ALA A 137 -48.42 3.07 -27.43
C ALA A 137 -49.86 3.31 -26.91
N GLY A 138 -50.30 4.58 -27.08
CA GLY A 138 -51.65 4.99 -27.52
C GLY A 138 -52.81 4.81 -26.53
N PRO A 139 -53.98 5.43 -26.78
CA PRO A 139 -54.48 6.02 -28.03
C PRO A 139 -54.30 7.54 -28.17
#